data_AF-C9WH87-F1
#
_entry.id   AF-C9WH87-F1
#
_cell.length_a   1.000
_cell.length_b   1.000
_cell.length_c   1.000
_cell.angle_alpha   90.00
_cell.angle_beta   90.00
_cell.angle_gamma   90.00
#
_symmetry.space_group_name_H-M   'P 1'
#
loop_
_entity.id
_entity.type
_entity.pdbx_description
1 polymer ?
#
loop_
_entity_poly.entity_id
_entity_poly.type
_entity_poly.pdbx_seq_one_letter_code
_entity_poly.pdbx_strand_id
1 'polypeptide(L)'
;ERSTRMSNPWKAFMEKYDIERTHSSGVRVDLGEDAEVENAKYRIPAGRCPVFGKGIVIENSDVSFLTPVATGDQRLKDGGFAFPKADDHISPMTLENLKARYKDNVEMMKLNDIALCRTHAASFVMAGDQNSSYRHPAVYDEKNKTCHMLYLSAQENMGPRYCSPDAQNRDAVFCFKPDKNVDFENLVYLSKN
;
A
#
# COMPACT_ATOMS: atom_id res chain seq x y z
N GLU A 1 -12.21 -43.93 -30.04
CA GLU A 1 -12.85 -44.02 -28.70
C GLU A 1 -12.79 -42.67 -28.00
N ARG A 2 -13.72 -42.38 -27.09
CA ARG A 2 -13.73 -41.12 -26.32
C ARG A 2 -12.85 -41.30 -25.08
N SER A 3 -11.95 -40.36 -24.84
CA SER A 3 -11.06 -40.39 -23.67
C SER A 3 -11.86 -40.41 -22.35
N THR A 4 -11.44 -41.24 -21.39
CA THR A 4 -11.97 -41.28 -20.02
C THR A 4 -11.23 -40.32 -19.08
N ARG A 5 -10.14 -39.69 -19.54
CA ARG A 5 -9.37 -38.72 -18.74
C ARG A 5 -10.16 -37.42 -18.61
N MET A 6 -10.55 -37.09 -17.38
CA MET A 6 -11.05 -35.77 -17.05
C MET A 6 -9.88 -34.78 -16.96
N SER A 7 -9.69 -33.97 -17.99
CA SER A 7 -8.78 -32.83 -17.99
C SER A 7 -9.55 -31.53 -18.09
N ASN A 8 -9.03 -30.47 -17.45
CA ASN A 8 -9.55 -29.12 -17.62
C ASN A 8 -8.57 -28.30 -18.47
N PRO A 9 -8.89 -27.96 -19.73
CA PRO A 9 -8.01 -27.16 -20.57
C PRO A 9 -7.83 -25.72 -20.05
N TRP A 10 -8.73 -25.25 -19.18
CA TRP A 10 -8.69 -23.91 -18.61
C TRP A 10 -7.76 -23.78 -17.41
N LYS A 11 -7.14 -24.88 -16.93
CA LYS A 11 -6.38 -24.87 -15.68
C LYS A 11 -5.37 -23.72 -15.61
N ALA A 12 -4.48 -23.61 -16.60
CA ALA A 12 -3.46 -22.55 -16.61
C ALA A 12 -4.07 -21.12 -16.73
N PHE A 13 -5.14 -20.96 -17.52
CA PHE A 13 -5.82 -19.66 -17.65
C PHE A 13 -6.50 -19.22 -16.35
N MET A 14 -7.05 -20.18 -15.61
CA MET A 14 -7.82 -19.93 -14.38
C MET A 14 -6.95 -19.73 -13.14
N GLU A 15 -5.65 -20.06 -13.18
CA GLU A 15 -4.76 -19.99 -12.02
C GLU A 15 -4.70 -18.60 -11.37
N LYS A 16 -4.76 -17.52 -12.17
CA LYS A 16 -4.78 -16.14 -11.64
C LYS A 16 -6.09 -15.74 -10.93
N TYR A 17 -7.16 -16.51 -11.10
CA TYR A 17 -8.44 -16.25 -10.44
C TYR A 17 -8.61 -17.05 -9.15
N ASP A 18 -7.67 -17.95 -8.85
CA ASP A 18 -7.56 -18.60 -7.55
C ASP A 18 -6.95 -17.62 -6.54
N ILE A 19 -7.76 -16.67 -6.05
CA ILE A 19 -7.33 -15.54 -5.21
C ILE A 19 -6.67 -16.03 -3.92
N GLU A 20 -7.19 -17.10 -3.31
CA GLU A 20 -6.60 -17.68 -2.10
C GLU A 20 -5.17 -18.14 -2.36
N ARG A 21 -4.90 -18.80 -3.48
CA ARG A 21 -3.56 -19.27 -3.84
C ARG A 21 -2.65 -18.17 -4.40
N THR A 22 -3.16 -17.27 -5.21
CA THR A 22 -2.34 -16.28 -5.93
C THR A 22 -2.07 -15.02 -5.10
N HIS A 23 -3.06 -14.55 -4.33
CA HIS A 23 -2.96 -13.35 -3.49
C HIS A 23 -2.65 -13.70 -2.03
N SER A 24 -3.31 -14.73 -1.49
CA SER A 24 -3.06 -15.30 -0.16
C SER A 24 -3.16 -14.33 1.03
N SER A 25 -3.97 -13.27 0.90
CA SER A 25 -4.31 -12.36 2.00
C SER A 25 -5.67 -11.70 1.77
N GLY A 26 -6.10 -10.82 2.67
CA GLY A 26 -7.31 -10.02 2.50
C GLY A 26 -7.17 -8.97 1.38
N VAL A 27 -8.24 -8.73 0.61
CA VAL A 27 -8.23 -7.76 -0.51
C VAL A 27 -8.75 -6.38 -0.06
N ARG A 28 -9.93 -6.35 0.57
CA ARG A 28 -10.54 -5.11 1.05
C ARG A 28 -9.67 -4.47 2.15
N VAL A 29 -9.36 -5.27 3.17
CA VAL A 29 -8.40 -4.95 4.23
C VAL A 29 -7.34 -6.05 4.24
N ASP A 30 -6.10 -5.68 3.93
CA ASP A 30 -4.95 -6.58 3.90
C ASP A 30 -4.07 -6.36 5.14
N LEU A 31 -4.10 -7.29 6.08
CA LEU A 31 -3.29 -7.26 7.30
C LEU A 31 -2.87 -8.71 7.65
N GLY A 32 -2.37 -9.42 6.65
CA GLY A 32 -2.14 -10.87 6.69
C GLY A 32 -0.79 -11.31 7.25
N GLU A 33 0.15 -10.38 7.47
CA GLU A 33 1.47 -10.69 8.04
C GLU A 33 1.67 -9.93 9.35
N ASP A 34 2.23 -10.62 10.34
CA ASP A 34 2.70 -10.04 11.59
C ASP A 34 4.20 -9.70 11.46
N ALA A 35 4.59 -8.52 11.92
CA ALA A 35 5.97 -8.10 12.00
C ALA A 35 6.29 -7.57 13.40
N GLU A 36 7.45 -7.93 13.92
CA GLU A 36 7.93 -7.46 15.21
C GLU A 36 8.82 -6.23 15.01
N VAL A 37 8.58 -5.17 15.79
CA VAL A 37 9.37 -3.94 15.79
C VAL A 37 9.56 -3.52 17.24
N GLU A 38 10.81 -3.44 17.71
CA GLU A 38 11.12 -3.06 19.09
C GLU A 38 10.36 -3.87 20.17
N ASN A 39 10.22 -5.19 19.95
CA ASN A 39 9.48 -6.14 20.80
C ASN A 39 7.95 -5.98 20.81
N ALA A 40 7.39 -5.16 19.91
CA ALA A 40 5.94 -5.05 19.71
C ALA A 40 5.54 -5.69 18.37
N LYS A 41 4.37 -6.36 18.36
CA LYS A 41 3.82 -7.00 17.16
C LYS A 41 2.86 -6.07 16.44
N TYR A 42 3.10 -5.86 15.15
CA TYR A 42 2.28 -5.06 14.26
C TYR A 42 1.77 -5.92 13.10
N ARG A 43 0.62 -5.53 12.55
CA ARG A 43 0.06 -6.18 11.36
C ARG A 43 0.32 -5.34 10.13
N ILE A 44 0.73 -5.98 9.04
CA ILE A 44 1.03 -5.33 7.75
C ILE A 44 0.35 -6.04 6.58
N PRO A 45 0.15 -5.33 5.45
CA PRO A 45 -0.30 -5.93 4.20
C PRO A 45 0.66 -7.02 3.71
N ALA A 46 0.12 -8.12 3.20
CA ALA A 46 0.87 -9.30 2.81
C ALA A 46 0.46 -9.90 1.45
N GLY A 47 -0.56 -9.35 0.81
CA GLY A 47 -1.12 -9.88 -0.42
C GLY A 47 -0.16 -9.78 -1.60
N ARG A 48 0.04 -10.89 -2.33
CA ARG A 48 1.04 -11.01 -3.42
C ARG A 48 0.59 -10.43 -4.76
N CYS A 49 -0.57 -9.79 -4.80
CA CYS A 49 -1.13 -9.24 -6.03
C CYS A 49 -1.52 -7.77 -5.81
N PRO A 50 -1.34 -6.91 -6.83
CA PRO A 50 -1.80 -5.53 -6.78
C PRO A 50 -3.33 -5.47 -6.65
N VAL A 51 -3.83 -4.48 -5.89
CA VAL A 51 -5.26 -4.19 -5.81
C VAL A 51 -5.56 -2.89 -6.57
N PHE A 52 -5.94 -3.04 -7.83
CA PHE A 52 -6.28 -1.93 -8.73
C PHE A 52 -7.55 -1.19 -8.29
N GLY A 53 -7.53 0.14 -8.40
CA GLY A 53 -8.65 1.01 -8.07
C GLY A 53 -8.88 1.25 -6.57
N LYS A 54 -8.03 0.69 -5.70
CA LYS A 54 -8.19 0.78 -4.24
C LYS A 54 -7.52 2.03 -3.71
N GLY A 55 -8.28 2.81 -2.94
CA GLY A 55 -7.77 3.90 -2.09
C GLY A 55 -8.36 3.84 -0.69
N ILE A 56 -8.00 4.82 0.14
CA ILE A 56 -8.56 5.01 1.48
C ILE A 56 -9.35 6.31 1.49
N VAL A 57 -10.62 6.23 1.88
CA VAL A 57 -11.47 7.40 2.10
C VAL A 57 -11.33 7.81 3.56
N ILE A 58 -10.94 9.06 3.80
CA ILE A 58 -10.93 9.68 5.13
C ILE A 58 -12.29 10.37 5.31
N GLU A 59 -13.07 9.93 6.30
CA GLU A 59 -14.42 10.43 6.53
C GLU A 59 -14.39 11.91 6.93
N ASN A 60 -15.22 12.73 6.27
CA ASN A 60 -15.35 14.18 6.49
C ASN A 60 -14.02 14.96 6.40
N SER A 61 -13.16 14.58 5.45
CA SER A 61 -11.91 15.30 5.14
C SER A 61 -11.77 15.53 3.64
N ASP A 62 -11.33 16.72 3.25
CA ASP A 62 -10.93 17.04 1.87
C ASP A 62 -9.48 16.59 1.57
N VAL A 63 -8.76 16.08 2.58
CA VAL A 63 -7.38 15.62 2.46
C VAL A 63 -7.35 14.23 1.85
N SER A 64 -6.66 14.09 0.71
CA SER A 64 -6.37 12.79 0.11
C SER A 64 -5.48 11.94 1.02
N PHE A 65 -5.71 10.62 1.08
CA PHE A 65 -4.82 9.71 1.79
C PHE A 65 -3.40 9.65 1.21
N LEU A 66 -3.20 10.08 -0.05
CA LEU A 66 -1.87 10.21 -0.66
C LEU A 66 -1.08 11.42 -0.16
N THR A 67 -1.74 12.34 0.58
CA THR A 67 -1.06 13.39 1.31
C THR A 67 -0.18 12.77 2.40
N PRO A 68 1.03 13.30 2.66
CA PRO A 68 1.85 12.83 3.77
C PRO A 68 1.12 12.90 5.11
N VAL A 69 1.49 12.03 6.04
CA VAL A 69 1.03 12.12 7.44
C VAL A 69 1.40 13.48 8.04
N ALA A 70 0.57 13.95 8.98
CA ALA A 70 0.83 15.17 9.72
C ALA A 70 2.09 15.01 10.60
N THR A 71 2.95 16.01 10.64
CA THR A 71 4.17 16.01 11.46
C THR A 71 4.34 17.31 12.25
N GLY A 72 5.05 17.23 13.38
CA GLY A 72 5.33 18.40 14.23
C GLY A 72 4.04 19.04 14.77
N ASP A 73 3.86 20.33 14.49
CA ASP A 73 2.73 21.12 14.98
C ASP A 73 1.43 20.95 14.15
N GLN A 74 1.46 20.11 13.10
CA GLN A 74 0.28 19.83 12.28
C GLN A 74 -0.70 18.95 13.05
N ARG A 75 -2.00 19.20 12.87
CA ARG A 75 -3.03 18.34 13.46
C ARG A 75 -3.18 17.07 12.65
N LEU A 76 -3.54 15.98 13.31
CA LEU A 76 -3.61 14.65 12.70
C LEU A 76 -4.56 14.59 11.49
N LYS A 77 -5.66 15.35 11.52
CA LYS A 77 -6.61 15.44 10.39
C LYS A 77 -6.16 16.30 9.21
N ASP A 78 -5.00 16.96 9.31
CA ASP A 78 -4.46 17.82 8.26
C ASP A 78 -3.57 17.04 7.29
N GLY A 79 -3.15 15.84 7.70
CA GLY A 79 -2.35 14.93 6.89
C GLY A 79 -3.16 13.76 6.34
N GLY A 80 -2.51 13.01 5.44
CA GLY A 80 -3.00 11.73 4.92
C GLY A 80 -2.21 10.56 5.51
N PHE A 81 -1.86 9.60 4.66
CA PHE A 81 -1.25 8.33 5.03
C PHE A 81 0.16 8.16 4.43
N ALA A 82 0.53 9.01 3.46
CA ALA A 82 1.80 8.86 2.76
C ALA A 82 3.00 9.21 3.66
N PHE A 83 4.18 8.76 3.22
CA PHE A 83 5.42 8.99 3.93
C PHE A 83 5.72 10.51 4.05
N PRO A 84 6.12 11.01 5.23
CA PRO A 84 6.47 12.41 5.42
C PRO A 84 7.78 12.76 4.69
N LYS A 85 8.04 14.06 4.54
CA LYS A 85 9.30 14.54 3.98
C LYS A 85 10.46 14.06 4.87
N ALA A 86 11.45 13.40 4.26
CA ALA A 86 12.69 12.99 4.90
C ALA A 86 13.90 13.69 4.24
N ASP A 87 15.08 13.53 4.83
CA ASP A 87 16.33 14.11 4.30
C ASP A 87 16.66 13.59 2.90
N ASP A 88 16.51 12.29 2.67
CA ASP A 88 16.45 11.70 1.33
C ASP A 88 15.00 11.68 0.84
N HIS A 89 14.77 12.19 -0.37
CA HIS A 89 13.45 12.22 -0.97
C HIS A 89 13.09 10.84 -1.52
N ILE A 90 12.46 10.03 -0.66
CA ILE A 90 12.06 8.65 -0.98
C ILE A 90 10.57 8.53 -1.34
N SER A 91 9.74 9.52 -1.02
CA SER A 91 8.33 9.52 -1.38
C SER A 91 7.74 10.94 -1.31
N PRO A 92 6.79 11.29 -2.20
CA PRO A 92 6.44 10.55 -3.42
C PRO A 92 7.57 10.61 -4.46
N MET A 93 7.64 9.63 -5.35
CA MET A 93 8.63 9.63 -6.44
C MET A 93 8.00 9.38 -7.80
N THR A 94 8.37 10.18 -8.79
CA THR A 94 8.01 9.88 -10.18
C THR A 94 8.77 8.64 -10.66
N LEU A 95 8.20 7.97 -11.66
CA LEU A 95 8.83 6.83 -12.32
C LEU A 95 10.21 7.18 -12.92
N GLU A 96 10.35 8.39 -13.46
CA GLU A 96 11.63 8.90 -13.98
C GLU A 96 12.67 8.96 -12.87
N ASN A 97 12.31 9.51 -11.70
CA ASN A 97 13.21 9.60 -10.56
C ASN A 97 13.57 8.20 -10.02
N LEU A 98 12.63 7.25 -10.00
CA LEU A 98 12.92 5.87 -9.63
C LEU A 98 13.91 5.21 -10.61
N LYS A 99 13.70 5.36 -11.92
CA LYS A 99 14.62 4.82 -12.94
C LYS A 99 16.00 5.48 -12.86
N ALA A 100 16.07 6.77 -12.58
CA ALA A 100 17.33 7.47 -12.35
C ALA A 100 18.05 6.97 -11.09
N ARG A 101 17.32 6.76 -9.98
CA ARG A 101 17.87 6.23 -8.71
C ARG A 101 18.44 4.82 -8.88
N TYR A 102 17.80 3.97 -9.67
CA TYR A 102 18.19 2.56 -9.85
C TYR A 102 18.88 2.27 -11.20
N LYS A 103 19.37 3.29 -11.90
CA LYS A 103 19.93 3.17 -13.26
C LYS A 103 21.05 2.12 -13.39
N ASP A 104 21.84 1.94 -12.33
CA ASP A 104 22.99 1.03 -12.30
C ASP A 104 22.61 -0.37 -11.78
N ASN A 105 21.36 -0.58 -11.35
CA ASN A 105 20.87 -1.87 -10.87
C ASN A 105 20.11 -2.61 -11.98
N VAL A 106 20.80 -3.55 -12.63
CA VAL A 106 20.30 -4.34 -13.77
C VAL A 106 19.00 -5.09 -13.45
N GLU A 107 18.85 -5.62 -12.23
CA GLU A 107 17.64 -6.37 -11.86
C GLU A 107 16.45 -5.44 -11.63
N MET A 108 16.65 -4.29 -10.98
CA MET A 108 15.60 -3.28 -10.81
C MET A 108 15.10 -2.76 -12.16
N MET A 109 16.00 -2.57 -13.13
CA MET A 109 15.67 -2.05 -14.46
C MET A 109 14.86 -3.04 -15.33
N LYS A 110 14.79 -4.32 -14.96
CA LYS A 110 13.91 -5.32 -15.61
C LYS A 110 12.48 -5.28 -15.09
N LEU A 111 12.23 -4.64 -13.95
CA LEU A 111 10.90 -4.58 -13.36
C LEU A 111 9.98 -3.66 -14.16
N ASN A 112 8.70 -4.03 -14.24
CA ASN A 112 7.68 -3.10 -14.69
C ASN A 112 7.45 -1.99 -13.65
N ASP A 113 6.78 -0.91 -14.06
CA ASP A 113 6.66 0.31 -13.26
C ASP A 113 6.02 0.06 -11.87
N ILE A 114 4.97 -0.77 -11.80
CA ILE A 114 4.31 -1.16 -10.53
C ILE A 114 5.26 -1.96 -9.63
N ALA A 115 5.93 -2.97 -10.19
CA ALA A 115 6.88 -3.80 -9.46
C ALA A 115 8.10 -3.00 -8.98
N LEU A 116 8.55 -2.01 -9.75
CA LEU A 116 9.62 -1.09 -9.35
C LEU A 116 9.19 -0.23 -8.17
N CYS A 117 7.98 0.34 -8.20
CA CYS A 117 7.41 1.09 -7.05
C CYS A 117 7.31 0.20 -5.79
N ARG A 118 6.74 -1.01 -5.93
CA ARG A 118 6.63 -1.97 -4.82
C ARG A 118 8.00 -2.29 -4.23
N THR A 119 8.97 -2.61 -5.07
CA THR A 119 10.30 -3.02 -4.63
C THR A 119 11.08 -1.85 -4.04
N HIS A 120 10.90 -0.63 -4.55
CA HIS A 120 11.42 0.59 -3.94
C HIS A 120 10.92 0.76 -2.51
N ALA A 121 9.59 0.76 -2.30
CA ALA A 121 8.99 0.92 -0.98
C ALA A 121 9.42 -0.20 0.00
N ALA A 122 9.46 -1.44 -0.48
CA ALA A 122 9.85 -2.61 0.32
C ALA A 122 11.36 -2.70 0.61
N SER A 123 12.19 -1.84 -0.01
CA SER A 123 13.64 -1.82 0.23
C SER A 123 14.03 -1.09 1.52
N PHE A 124 13.16 -0.22 2.04
CA PHE A 124 13.45 0.55 3.24
C PHE A 124 13.20 -0.27 4.51
N VAL A 125 14.24 -0.36 5.32
CA VAL A 125 14.22 -1.00 6.64
C VAL A 125 14.33 0.08 7.71
N MET A 126 13.71 -0.13 8.87
CA MET A 126 13.83 0.81 9.98
C MET A 126 15.26 0.78 10.54
N ALA A 127 15.86 1.95 10.73
CA ALA A 127 17.25 2.07 11.17
C ALA A 127 17.51 1.41 12.54
N GLY A 128 16.54 1.49 13.46
CA GLY A 128 16.63 0.92 14.81
C GLY A 128 16.34 -0.58 14.89
N ASP A 129 15.75 -1.17 13.84
CA ASP A 129 15.39 -2.60 13.83
C ASP A 129 15.52 -3.18 12.42
N GLN A 130 16.76 -3.54 12.08
CA GLN A 130 17.10 -4.12 10.77
C GLN A 130 16.62 -5.57 10.61
N ASN A 131 16.33 -6.26 11.72
CA ASN A 131 15.89 -7.66 11.72
C ASN A 131 14.38 -7.80 11.51
N SER A 132 13.63 -6.71 11.68
CA SER A 132 12.20 -6.70 11.42
C SER A 132 11.86 -7.04 9.97
N SER A 133 10.82 -7.85 9.78
CA SER A 133 10.16 -8.07 8.48
C SER A 133 9.26 -6.91 8.05
N TYR A 134 9.05 -5.91 8.92
CA TYR A 134 8.17 -4.77 8.65
C TYR A 134 8.68 -3.98 7.45
N ARG A 135 7.81 -3.74 6.47
CA ARG A 135 8.04 -2.82 5.35
C ARG A 135 6.79 -2.00 5.10
N HIS A 136 6.99 -0.78 4.60
CA HIS A 136 5.90 0.09 4.22
C HIS A 136 5.18 -0.42 2.96
N PRO A 137 3.84 -0.41 2.93
CA PRO A 137 3.10 -0.61 1.69
C PRO A 137 3.24 0.63 0.79
N ALA A 138 2.79 0.51 -0.45
CA ALA A 138 2.85 1.58 -1.44
C ALA A 138 1.55 1.72 -2.22
N VAL A 139 1.36 2.88 -2.85
CA VAL A 139 0.37 3.12 -3.89
C VAL A 139 1.07 3.68 -5.10
N TYR A 140 0.88 3.02 -6.24
CA TYR A 140 1.31 3.54 -7.52
C TYR A 140 0.14 4.23 -8.22
N ASP A 141 0.33 5.49 -8.61
CA ASP A 141 -0.58 6.24 -9.45
C ASP A 141 -0.14 6.08 -10.91
N GLU A 142 -0.87 5.26 -11.69
CA GLU A 142 -0.54 5.00 -13.09
C GLU A 142 -0.71 6.24 -13.98
N LYS A 143 -1.65 7.13 -13.64
CA LYS A 143 -1.94 8.33 -14.43
C LYS A 143 -0.82 9.34 -14.30
N ASN A 144 -0.37 9.60 -13.07
CA ASN A 144 0.72 10.54 -12.80
C ASN A 144 2.10 9.88 -12.85
N LYS A 145 2.16 8.55 -12.98
CA LYS A 145 3.38 7.73 -12.92
C LYS A 145 4.18 7.99 -11.65
N THR A 146 3.49 8.04 -10.51
CA THR A 146 4.06 8.41 -9.21
C THR A 146 3.90 7.28 -8.21
N CYS A 147 4.99 6.94 -7.52
CA CYS A 147 5.02 5.99 -6.42
C CYS A 147 4.91 6.73 -5.08
N HIS A 148 3.93 6.35 -4.27
CA HIS A 148 3.72 6.86 -2.92
C HIS A 148 4.00 5.74 -1.93
N MET A 149 4.96 5.92 -1.03
CA MET A 149 5.10 5.05 0.13
C MET A 149 4.06 5.45 1.18
N LEU A 150 3.42 4.48 1.82
CA LEU A 150 2.49 4.74 2.91
C LEU A 150 3.19 4.58 4.26
N TYR A 151 3.12 5.61 5.09
CA TYR A 151 3.57 5.52 6.48
C TYR A 151 2.63 4.62 7.29
N LEU A 152 1.32 4.75 7.06
CA LEU A 152 0.28 3.98 7.74
C LEU A 152 -0.12 2.72 6.94
N SER A 153 -0.04 1.57 7.60
CA SER A 153 -0.51 0.27 7.07
C SER A 153 -2.01 -0.01 7.33
N ALA A 154 -2.62 0.76 8.24
CA ALA A 154 -4.02 0.64 8.59
C ALA A 154 -4.93 1.01 7.40
N GLN A 155 -6.04 0.30 7.24
CA GLN A 155 -6.94 0.50 6.10
C GLN A 155 -8.38 0.80 6.48
N GLU A 156 -8.81 0.45 7.70
CA GLU A 156 -10.14 0.80 8.21
C GLU A 156 -10.07 1.12 9.71
N ASN A 157 -10.74 2.20 10.11
CA ASN A 157 -11.00 2.54 11.50
C ASN A 157 -12.39 3.15 11.61
N MET A 158 -13.28 2.44 12.31
CA MET A 158 -14.69 2.78 12.44
C MET A 158 -15.14 2.59 13.89
N GLY A 159 -16.13 3.39 14.29
CA GLY A 159 -16.76 3.32 15.60
C GLY A 159 -16.42 4.54 16.46
N PRO A 160 -17.41 5.16 17.13
CA PRO A 160 -17.26 6.46 17.79
C PRO A 160 -16.30 6.45 19.00
N ARG A 161 -15.92 5.27 19.49
CA ARG A 161 -14.92 5.11 20.55
C ARG A 161 -13.48 5.15 20.03
N TYR A 162 -13.27 4.81 18.75
CA TYR A 162 -11.94 4.60 18.16
C TYR A 162 -11.54 5.68 17.16
N CYS A 163 -12.52 6.39 16.61
CA CYS A 163 -12.31 7.51 15.71
C CYS A 163 -13.42 8.55 15.87
N SER A 164 -13.13 9.79 15.48
CA SER A 164 -14.12 10.87 15.45
C SER A 164 -14.39 11.29 14.01
N PRO A 165 -15.64 11.18 13.51
CA PRO A 165 -16.02 11.72 12.21
C PRO A 165 -16.20 13.25 12.26
N ASP A 166 -16.20 13.87 13.44
CA ASP A 166 -16.37 15.32 13.57
C ASP A 166 -15.13 16.07 13.05
N ALA A 167 -15.28 16.77 11.92
CA ALA A 167 -14.22 17.55 11.30
C ALA A 167 -13.71 18.71 12.18
N GLN A 168 -14.53 19.20 13.12
CA GLN A 168 -14.13 20.29 14.03
C GLN A 168 -13.16 19.80 15.10
N ASN A 169 -13.26 18.53 15.52
CA ASN A 169 -12.30 17.90 16.40
C ASN A 169 -11.08 17.39 15.60
N ARG A 170 -10.17 18.31 15.30
CA ARG A 170 -8.97 18.06 14.47
C ARG A 170 -7.86 17.26 15.17
N ASP A 171 -7.92 17.13 16.49
CA ASP A 171 -6.91 16.41 17.30
C ASP A 171 -7.26 14.92 17.46
N ALA A 172 -8.53 14.55 17.26
CA ALA A 172 -8.97 13.15 17.32
C ALA A 172 -8.57 12.34 16.07
N VAL A 173 -8.39 11.04 16.25
CA VAL A 173 -8.12 10.08 15.16
C VAL A 173 -9.24 10.14 14.12
N PHE A 174 -8.90 10.33 12.84
CA PHE A 174 -9.88 10.32 11.75
C PHE A 174 -10.47 8.92 11.54
N CYS A 175 -11.75 8.86 11.15
CA CYS A 175 -12.38 7.62 10.67
C CYS A 175 -12.03 7.42 9.20
N PHE A 176 -11.83 6.18 8.78
CA PHE A 176 -11.46 5.89 7.40
C PHE A 176 -11.81 4.46 7.01
N LYS A 177 -11.97 4.22 5.71
CA LYS A 177 -12.28 2.90 5.15
C LYS A 177 -11.67 2.74 3.74
N PRO A 178 -11.37 1.50 3.31
CA PRO A 178 -10.92 1.26 1.96
C PRO A 178 -12.12 1.33 1.00
N ASP A 179 -11.92 1.93 -0.17
CA ASP A 179 -12.96 2.04 -1.19
C ASP A 179 -12.39 2.00 -2.62
N LYS A 180 -13.28 1.81 -3.60
CA LYS A 180 -13.00 2.03 -5.02
C LYS A 180 -13.99 3.05 -5.58
N ASN A 181 -13.48 4.20 -6.01
CA ASN A 181 -14.26 5.25 -6.65
C ASN A 181 -13.52 5.81 -7.87
N VAL A 182 -14.14 6.77 -8.56
CA VAL A 182 -13.60 7.39 -9.77
C VAL A 182 -12.26 8.09 -9.55
N ASP A 183 -12.01 8.64 -8.36
CA ASP A 183 -10.75 9.32 -8.04
C ASP A 183 -9.59 8.32 -7.85
N PHE A 184 -9.91 7.07 -7.53
CA PHE A 184 -8.93 6.01 -7.27
C PHE A 184 -8.70 5.07 -8.45
N GLU A 185 -9.40 5.24 -9.58
CA GLU A 185 -9.41 4.28 -10.70
C GLU A 185 -7.99 3.95 -11.23
N ASN A 186 -7.08 4.93 -11.18
CA ASN A 186 -5.70 4.82 -11.67
C ASN A 186 -4.70 4.43 -10.57
N LEU A 187 -5.18 4.18 -9.34
CA LEU A 187 -4.35 3.83 -8.21
C LEU A 187 -4.19 2.31 -8.10
N VAL A 188 -3.01 1.87 -7.70
CA VAL A 188 -2.68 0.47 -7.48
C VAL A 188 -2.12 0.32 -6.08
N TYR A 189 -2.88 -0.30 -5.18
CA TYR A 189 -2.43 -0.56 -3.80
C TYR A 189 -1.52 -1.80 -3.78
N LEU A 190 -0.37 -1.68 -3.12
CA LEU A 190 0.72 -2.64 -3.15
C LEU A 190 1.14 -3.00 -1.72
N SER A 191 1.07 -4.29 -1.39
CA SER A 191 1.75 -4.82 -0.21
C SER A 191 3.27 -4.89 -0.47
N LYS A 192 4.06 -5.28 0.55
CA LYS A 192 5.50 -5.53 0.36
C LYS A 192 5.80 -6.80 -0.46
N ASN A 193 4.83 -7.71 -0.61
CA ASN A 193 4.95 -9.02 -1.25
C ASN A 193 4.47 -8.95 -2.70
#